data_AF-A0A936EV06-F1
#
_entry.id   AF-A0A936EV06-F1
#
_cell.length_a   1.000
_cell.length_b   1.000
_cell.length_c   1.000
_cell.angle_alpha   90.00
_cell.angle_beta   90.00
_cell.angle_gamma   90.00
#
_symmetry.space_group_name_H-M   'P 1'
#
loop_
_entity.id
_entity.type
_entity.pdbx_description
1 polymer ?
#
loop_
_entity_poly.entity_id
_entity_poly.type
_entity_poly.pdbx_seq_one_letter_code
_entity_poly.pdbx_strand_id
1 'polypeptide(L)'
;MYTPDWCAQDMLDWFKPCGKVLDPCKGAGAFFDKMPDGAEWCEIREGRDFFEWREPMNWIVSNPPYSNFRVFLNHSFTVADNIVYLVPVKNVFSAYGMLKEVKEYGGIAGIRLYGGGARVGFPMGNAIGAVHFKRGHSGPCEMTHYTPNVGGNRLAPTQEQR
;
A
#
# COMPACT_ATOMS: atom_id res chain seq x y z
N MET A 1 -10.52 -10.54 -1.41
CA MET A 1 -9.15 -10.79 -0.91
C MET A 1 -9.04 -10.04 0.41
N TYR A 2 -8.59 -10.68 1.48
CA TYR A 2 -8.52 -10.07 2.82
C TYR A 2 -7.06 -9.71 3.15
N THR A 3 -6.82 -8.50 3.63
CA THR A 3 -5.49 -8.06 4.06
C THR A 3 -5.23 -8.54 5.48
N PRO A 4 -4.17 -9.32 5.76
CA PRO A 4 -3.86 -9.76 7.13
C PRO A 4 -3.59 -8.58 8.06
N ASP A 5 -4.08 -8.66 9.30
CA ASP A 5 -3.95 -7.60 10.30
C ASP A 5 -2.51 -7.14 10.55
N TRP A 6 -1.55 -8.09 10.62
CA TRP A 6 -0.14 -7.75 10.81
C TRP A 6 0.43 -6.92 9.65
N CYS A 7 -0.04 -7.16 8.43
CA CYS A 7 0.43 -6.47 7.24
C CYS A 7 -0.18 -5.05 7.17
N ALA A 8 -1.47 -4.94 7.49
CA ALA A 8 -2.13 -3.64 7.60
C ALA A 8 -1.49 -2.77 8.69
N GLN A 9 -1.23 -3.35 9.87
CA GLN A 9 -0.57 -2.64 10.98
C GLN A 9 0.82 -2.15 10.58
N ASP A 10 1.66 -3.02 10.02
CA ASP A 10 3.02 -2.66 9.63
C ASP A 10 3.05 -1.58 8.53
N MET A 11 2.09 -1.59 7.59
CA MET A 11 1.93 -0.48 6.63
C MET A 11 1.67 0.86 7.33
N LEU A 12 0.73 0.89 8.28
CA LEU A 12 0.40 2.12 9.01
C LEU A 12 1.56 2.60 9.87
N ASP A 13 2.26 1.69 10.56
CA ASP A 13 3.42 2.00 11.39
C ASP A 13 4.61 2.51 10.57
N TRP A 14 4.82 1.94 9.37
CA TRP A 14 5.93 2.30 8.50
C TRP A 14 5.71 3.65 7.80
N PHE A 15 4.56 3.81 7.14
CA PHE A 15 4.28 5.00 6.34
C PHE A 15 3.72 6.17 7.15
N LYS A 16 3.16 5.91 8.34
CA LYS A 16 2.68 6.91 9.29
C LYS A 16 1.74 7.95 8.66
N PRO A 17 0.62 7.53 8.05
CA PRO A 17 -0.32 8.45 7.45
C PRO A 17 -0.86 9.44 8.50
N CYS A 18 -1.08 10.68 8.10
CA CYS A 18 -1.50 11.77 8.99
C CYS A 18 -2.39 12.80 8.27
N GLY A 19 -3.08 13.66 9.02
CA GLY A 19 -4.07 14.58 8.43
C GLY A 19 -5.32 13.83 7.95
N LYS A 20 -5.88 14.23 6.80
CA LYS A 20 -7.03 13.54 6.19
C LYS A 20 -6.56 12.23 5.54
N VAL A 21 -7.00 11.09 6.09
CA VAL A 21 -6.66 9.75 5.61
C VAL A 21 -7.92 9.07 5.06
N LEU A 22 -7.80 8.38 3.92
CA LEU A 22 -8.89 7.66 3.28
C LEU A 22 -8.51 6.19 3.02
N ASP A 23 -9.39 5.27 3.40
CA ASP A 23 -9.40 3.89 2.90
C ASP A 23 -10.46 3.75 1.79
N PRO A 24 -10.09 3.90 0.50
CA PRO A 24 -11.04 3.86 -0.61
C PRO A 24 -11.62 2.46 -0.90
N CYS A 25 -11.14 1.42 -0.21
CA CYS A 25 -11.61 0.04 -0.35
C CYS A 25 -11.64 -0.64 1.03
N LYS A 26 -12.47 -0.12 1.93
CA LYS A 26 -12.55 -0.55 3.34
C LYS A 26 -12.63 -2.07 3.47
N GLY A 27 -13.49 -2.71 2.67
CA GLY A 27 -13.81 -4.11 2.83
C GLY A 27 -14.23 -4.39 4.27
N ALA A 28 -13.48 -5.27 4.94
CA ALA A 28 -13.73 -5.65 6.33
C ALA A 28 -13.04 -4.75 7.38
N GLY A 29 -12.48 -3.60 7.00
CA GLY A 29 -11.90 -2.64 7.94
C GLY A 29 -10.41 -2.84 8.27
N ALA A 30 -9.70 -3.69 7.51
CA ALA A 30 -8.32 -4.08 7.82
C ALA A 30 -7.37 -2.88 8.06
N PHE A 31 -7.49 -1.82 7.23
CA PHE A 31 -6.77 -0.57 7.45
C PHE A 31 -7.62 0.43 8.25
N PHE A 32 -8.83 0.73 7.79
CA PHE A 32 -9.71 1.74 8.39
C PHE A 32 -9.81 1.65 9.92
N ASP A 33 -10.00 0.45 10.48
CA ASP A 33 -10.18 0.25 11.93
C ASP A 33 -8.92 0.58 12.75
N LYS A 34 -7.77 0.75 12.10
CA LYS A 34 -6.46 1.05 12.69
C LYS A 34 -5.96 2.45 12.32
N MET A 35 -6.69 3.19 11.50
CA MET A 35 -6.32 4.55 11.09
C MET A 35 -6.59 5.57 12.22
N PRO A 36 -5.99 6.76 12.16
CA PRO A 36 -6.29 7.84 13.10
C PRO A 36 -7.78 8.23 13.09
N ASP A 37 -8.25 8.80 14.20
CA ASP A 37 -9.61 9.34 14.31
C ASP A 37 -9.89 10.35 13.19
N GLY A 38 -11.10 10.26 12.62
CA GLY A 38 -11.51 11.10 11.50
C GLY A 38 -11.05 10.61 10.13
N ALA A 39 -10.50 9.38 10.04
CA ALA A 39 -10.30 8.72 8.76
C ALA A 39 -11.64 8.55 8.02
N GLU A 40 -11.57 8.67 6.70
CA GLU A 40 -12.68 8.44 5.78
C GLU A 40 -12.55 7.07 5.12
N TRP A 41 -13.65 6.57 4.55
CA TRP A 41 -13.65 5.28 3.88
C TRP A 41 -14.61 5.23 2.69
N CYS A 42 -14.35 4.34 1.74
CA CYS A 42 -15.30 3.96 0.71
C CYS A 42 -15.46 2.44 0.71
N GLU A 43 -16.70 2.00 0.53
CA GLU A 43 -17.05 0.60 0.27
C GLU A 43 -18.30 0.61 -0.59
N ILE A 44 -18.15 0.16 -1.83
CA ILE A 44 -19.22 0.23 -2.84
C ILE A 44 -20.44 -0.57 -2.39
N ARG A 45 -20.24 -1.67 -1.64
CA ARG A 45 -21.33 -2.49 -1.09
C ARG A 45 -22.09 -1.81 0.05
N GLU A 46 -21.52 -0.77 0.65
CA GLU A 46 -22.12 0.06 1.70
C GLU A 46 -22.55 1.44 1.15
N GLY A 47 -22.59 1.60 -0.18
CA GLY A 47 -23.13 2.80 -0.83
C GLY A 47 -22.17 3.99 -0.91
N ARG A 48 -20.88 3.81 -0.60
CA ARG A 48 -19.84 4.85 -0.73
C ARG A 48 -18.90 4.49 -1.87
N ASP A 49 -19.13 5.05 -3.04
CA ASP A 49 -18.29 4.84 -4.22
C ASP A 49 -17.06 5.75 -4.19
N PHE A 50 -15.87 5.14 -4.28
CA PHE A 50 -14.62 5.89 -4.35
C PHE A 50 -14.53 6.76 -5.61
N PHE A 51 -15.07 6.31 -6.75
CA PHE A 51 -15.03 7.10 -7.98
C PHE A 51 -15.91 8.35 -7.95
N GLU A 52 -16.75 8.51 -6.94
CA GLU A 52 -17.50 9.75 -6.67
C GLU A 52 -16.82 10.65 -5.64
N TRP A 53 -15.70 10.21 -5.05
CA TRP A 53 -14.95 11.01 -4.09
C TRP A 53 -14.27 12.20 -4.76
N ARG A 54 -14.42 13.40 -4.18
CA ARG A 54 -13.83 14.64 -4.73
C ARG A 54 -13.04 15.44 -3.68
N GLU A 55 -13.17 15.11 -2.40
CA GLU A 55 -12.48 15.83 -1.35
C GLU A 55 -10.98 15.54 -1.36
N PRO A 56 -10.11 16.57 -1.31
CA PRO A 56 -8.67 16.38 -1.21
C PRO A 56 -8.26 15.73 0.12
N MET A 57 -7.44 14.68 0.02
CA MET A 57 -6.92 13.87 1.11
C MET A 57 -5.39 14.03 1.22
N ASN A 58 -4.86 13.95 2.43
CA ASN A 58 -3.42 13.92 2.61
C ASN A 58 -2.86 12.53 2.29
N TRP A 59 -3.59 11.48 2.67
CA TRP A 59 -3.19 10.09 2.51
C TRP A 59 -4.33 9.20 2.03
N ILE A 60 -3.99 8.28 1.15
CA ILE A 60 -4.75 7.07 0.89
C ILE A 60 -3.89 5.88 1.31
N VAL A 61 -4.47 4.94 2.07
CA VAL A 61 -3.82 3.66 2.41
C VAL A 61 -4.84 2.54 2.28
N SER A 62 -4.60 1.58 1.38
CA SER A 62 -5.57 0.50 1.13
C SER A 62 -5.00 -0.71 0.37
N ASN A 63 -5.85 -1.71 0.15
CA ASN A 63 -5.65 -2.83 -0.77
C ASN A 63 -6.66 -2.73 -1.93
N PRO A 64 -6.32 -2.04 -3.03
CA PRO A 64 -7.26 -1.71 -4.10
C PRO A 64 -7.58 -2.94 -4.97
N PRO A 65 -8.64 -2.89 -5.80
CA PRO A 65 -8.93 -3.93 -6.78
C PRO A 65 -7.81 -4.03 -7.84
N TYR A 66 -7.37 -5.26 -8.14
CA TYR A 66 -6.26 -5.49 -9.08
C TYR A 66 -6.69 -5.50 -10.55
N SER A 67 -7.93 -5.89 -10.84
CA SER A 67 -8.46 -5.99 -12.22
C SER A 67 -8.58 -4.63 -12.91
N ASN A 68 -8.76 -3.55 -12.15
CA ASN A 68 -8.87 -2.18 -12.68
C ASN A 68 -7.91 -1.21 -11.96
N PHE A 69 -6.74 -1.72 -11.57
CA PHE A 69 -5.77 -0.99 -10.73
C PHE A 69 -5.36 0.35 -11.33
N ARG A 70 -5.14 0.44 -12.65
CA ARG A 70 -4.74 1.68 -13.32
C ARG A 70 -5.77 2.80 -13.18
N VAL A 71 -7.04 2.50 -13.44
CA VAL A 71 -8.13 3.49 -13.33
C VAL A 71 -8.29 3.93 -11.88
N PHE A 72 -8.20 2.98 -10.95
CA PHE A 72 -8.27 3.26 -9.52
C PHE A 72 -7.13 4.18 -9.05
N LEU A 73 -5.90 3.86 -9.45
CA LEU A 73 -4.70 4.65 -9.15
C LEU A 73 -4.78 6.06 -9.76
N ASN A 74 -5.23 6.17 -11.02
CA ASN A 74 -5.41 7.47 -11.68
C ASN A 74 -6.43 8.35 -10.97
N HIS A 75 -7.54 7.79 -10.47
CA HIS A 75 -8.48 8.56 -9.65
C HIS A 75 -7.85 8.99 -8.32
N SER A 76 -7.07 8.11 -7.70
CA SER A 76 -6.33 8.42 -6.47
C SER A 76 -5.39 9.62 -6.65
N PHE A 77 -4.74 9.72 -7.82
CA PHE A 77 -3.87 10.85 -8.16
C PHE A 77 -4.60 12.20 -8.21
N THR A 78 -5.92 12.22 -8.41
CA THR A 78 -6.69 13.48 -8.43
C THR A 78 -7.11 13.94 -7.05
N VAL A 79 -7.13 13.04 -6.05
CA VAL A 79 -7.68 13.34 -4.71
C VAL A 79 -6.69 13.21 -3.57
N ALA A 80 -5.48 12.68 -3.75
CA ALA A 80 -4.54 12.49 -2.63
C ALA A 80 -3.10 12.92 -2.93
N ASP A 81 -2.35 13.32 -1.89
CA ASP A 81 -0.91 13.66 -2.00
C ASP A 81 0.02 12.46 -1.76
N ASN A 82 -0.41 11.52 -0.93
CA ASN A 82 0.30 10.28 -0.65
C ASN A 82 -0.65 9.11 -0.85
N ILE A 83 -0.24 8.10 -1.61
CA ILE A 83 -1.03 6.90 -1.88
C ILE A 83 -0.17 5.70 -1.58
N VAL A 84 -0.61 4.84 -0.67
CA VAL A 84 0.07 3.60 -0.31
C VAL A 84 -0.86 2.42 -0.62
N TYR A 85 -0.50 1.64 -1.63
CA TYR A 85 -1.29 0.48 -2.03
C TYR A 85 -0.57 -0.83 -1.87
N LEU A 86 -1.22 -1.79 -1.20
CA LEU A 86 -0.78 -3.17 -1.11
C LEU A 86 -1.12 -3.92 -2.39
N VAL A 87 -0.12 -4.17 -3.24
CA VAL A 87 -0.31 -4.78 -4.55
C VAL A 87 0.83 -5.74 -4.90
N PRO A 88 0.62 -6.67 -5.86
CA PRO A 88 1.72 -7.25 -6.61
C PRO A 88 2.56 -6.13 -7.22
N VAL A 89 3.85 -6.08 -6.90
CA VAL A 89 4.73 -5.00 -7.36
C VAL A 89 4.75 -4.93 -8.89
N LYS A 90 4.67 -6.08 -9.56
CA LYS A 90 4.56 -6.16 -11.02
C LYS A 90 3.41 -5.33 -11.61
N ASN A 91 2.29 -5.18 -10.89
CA ASN A 91 1.14 -4.44 -11.39
C ASN A 91 1.46 -2.97 -11.64
N VAL A 92 2.49 -2.43 -10.96
CA VAL A 92 3.00 -1.06 -11.13
C VAL A 92 3.98 -0.97 -12.31
N PHE A 93 4.84 -1.99 -12.48
CA PHE A 93 5.99 -1.91 -13.40
C PHE A 93 5.77 -2.60 -14.77
N SER A 94 4.74 -3.42 -14.94
CA SER A 94 4.54 -4.18 -16.18
C SER A 94 4.11 -3.32 -17.37
N ALA A 95 3.42 -2.19 -17.14
CA ALA A 95 2.91 -1.33 -18.20
C ALA A 95 3.62 0.03 -18.21
N TYR A 96 4.33 0.35 -19.30
CA TYR A 96 5.06 1.62 -19.39
C TYR A 96 4.14 2.86 -19.36
N GLY A 97 2.91 2.74 -19.86
CA GLY A 97 1.91 3.81 -19.75
C GLY A 97 1.59 4.17 -18.30
N MET A 98 1.51 3.18 -17.40
CA MET A 98 1.32 3.41 -15.97
C MET A 98 2.53 4.12 -15.36
N LEU A 99 3.75 3.75 -15.76
CA LEU A 99 4.96 4.42 -15.26
C LEU A 99 5.03 5.89 -15.69
N LYS A 100 4.47 6.26 -16.85
CA LYS A 100 4.34 7.67 -17.27
C LYS A 100 3.36 8.43 -16.36
N GLU A 101 2.17 7.88 -16.11
CA GLU A 101 1.17 8.49 -15.22
C GLU A 101 1.71 8.65 -13.80
N VAL A 102 2.39 7.61 -13.29
CA VAL A 102 3.09 7.65 -12.01
C VAL A 102 4.13 8.77 -12.00
N LYS A 103 4.95 8.90 -13.05
CA LYS A 103 5.95 9.98 -13.16
C LYS A 103 5.31 11.37 -13.20
N GLU A 104 4.22 11.55 -13.94
CA GLU A 104 3.47 12.81 -14.03
C GLU A 104 2.87 13.21 -12.69
N TYR A 105 2.39 12.25 -11.90
CA TYR A 105 1.91 12.49 -10.55
C TYR A 105 3.03 12.92 -9.58
N GLY A 106 4.21 12.29 -9.70
CA GLY A 106 5.37 12.55 -8.84
C GLY A 106 6.25 11.33 -8.55
N GLY A 107 5.90 10.15 -9.03
CA GLY A 107 6.73 8.96 -8.88
C GLY A 107 6.51 8.20 -7.58
N ILE A 108 7.41 7.27 -7.31
CA ILE A 108 7.35 6.32 -6.20
C ILE A 108 8.40 6.73 -5.17
N ALA A 109 7.96 7.08 -3.97
CA ALA A 109 8.84 7.45 -2.87
C ALA A 109 9.39 6.22 -2.14
N GLY A 110 8.63 5.13 -2.08
CA GLY A 110 9.14 3.88 -1.52
C GLY A 110 8.27 2.66 -1.78
N ILE A 111 8.86 1.49 -1.56
CA ILE A 111 8.22 0.19 -1.66
C ILE A 111 8.60 -0.64 -0.44
N ARG A 112 7.61 -1.08 0.33
CA ARG A 112 7.79 -2.01 1.44
C ARG A 112 7.34 -3.41 1.04
N LEU A 113 8.27 -4.35 0.96
CA LEU A 113 8.05 -5.71 0.46
C LEU A 113 7.64 -6.68 1.57
N TYR A 114 6.62 -7.48 1.31
CA TYR A 114 6.06 -8.47 2.25
C TYR A 114 6.34 -9.91 1.86
N GLY A 115 7.04 -10.17 0.75
CA GLY A 115 7.32 -11.51 0.22
C GLY A 115 6.28 -11.94 -0.82
N GLY A 116 6.15 -13.26 -1.05
CA GLY A 116 5.19 -13.80 -2.00
C GLY A 116 3.74 -13.73 -1.50
N GLY A 117 2.77 -13.79 -2.42
CA GLY A 117 1.34 -13.70 -2.06
C GLY A 117 0.89 -14.70 -1.00
N ALA A 118 1.42 -15.92 -0.99
CA ALA A 118 1.12 -16.91 0.05
C ALA A 118 1.38 -16.40 1.49
N ARG A 119 2.44 -15.60 1.70
CA ARG A 119 2.79 -15.03 3.02
C ARG A 119 1.73 -14.05 3.52
N VAL A 120 1.08 -13.33 2.62
CA VAL A 120 0.00 -12.38 2.93
C VAL A 120 -1.40 -12.97 2.68
N GLY A 121 -1.52 -14.29 2.49
CA GLY A 121 -2.80 -14.96 2.27
C GLY A 121 -3.44 -14.70 0.89
N PHE A 122 -2.66 -14.25 -0.09
CA PHE A 122 -3.14 -13.95 -1.44
C PHE A 122 -2.90 -15.15 -2.37
N PRO A 123 -3.86 -15.51 -3.24
CA PRO A 123 -3.80 -16.70 -4.11
C PRO A 123 -2.92 -16.46 -5.36
N MET A 124 -1.70 -15.95 -5.16
CA MET A 124 -0.76 -15.63 -6.25
C MET A 124 0.70 -15.70 -5.80
N GLY A 125 1.61 -16.04 -6.72
CA GLY A 125 3.05 -16.20 -6.45
C GLY A 125 3.89 -14.92 -6.59
N ASN A 126 3.29 -13.78 -6.97
CA ASN A 126 4.04 -12.54 -7.19
C ASN A 126 4.59 -11.96 -5.87
N ALA A 127 5.66 -11.17 -5.95
CA ALA A 127 6.10 -10.34 -4.85
C ALA A 127 5.04 -9.27 -4.53
N ILE A 128 4.61 -9.22 -3.27
CA ILE A 128 3.65 -8.25 -2.75
C ILE A 128 4.40 -7.15 -2.01
N GLY A 129 4.00 -5.91 -2.26
CA GLY A 129 4.54 -4.77 -1.54
C GLY A 129 3.50 -3.66 -1.39
N ALA A 130 3.69 -2.84 -0.36
CA ALA A 130 3.05 -1.55 -0.25
C ALA A 130 3.86 -0.53 -1.04
N VAL A 131 3.28 0.02 -2.11
CA VAL A 131 3.92 1.00 -2.99
C VAL A 131 3.42 2.39 -2.63
N HIS A 132 4.34 3.29 -2.26
CA HIS A 132 4.06 4.68 -1.90
C HIS A 132 4.29 5.60 -3.09
N PHE A 133 3.19 6.03 -3.71
CA PHE A 133 3.18 7.09 -4.71
C PHE A 133 3.04 8.43 -3.99
N LYS A 134 3.85 9.42 -4.37
CA LYS A 134 3.89 10.72 -3.70
C LYS A 134 3.85 11.86 -4.71
N ARG A 135 2.88 12.76 -4.55
CA ARG A 135 2.70 13.91 -5.43
C ARG A 135 3.97 14.77 -5.44
N GLY A 136 4.43 15.13 -6.64
CA GLY A 136 5.60 15.98 -6.84
C GLY A 136 6.91 15.42 -6.31
N HIS A 137 7.00 14.12 -6.00
CA HIS A 137 8.26 13.51 -5.60
C HIS A 137 9.26 13.52 -6.77
N SER A 138 10.54 13.70 -6.45
CA SER A 138 11.62 13.69 -7.43
C SER A 138 12.89 13.03 -6.88
N GLY A 139 12.79 12.47 -5.67
CA GLY A 139 13.88 11.79 -5.00
C GLY A 139 14.00 10.32 -5.40
N PRO A 140 14.93 9.58 -4.76
CA PRO A 140 15.03 8.15 -4.95
C PRO A 140 13.75 7.43 -4.48
N CYS A 141 13.59 6.21 -4.97
CA CYS A 141 12.63 5.24 -4.44
C CYS A 141 13.36 4.35 -3.44
N GLU A 142 12.94 4.35 -2.17
CA GLU A 142 13.50 3.46 -1.16
C GLU A 142 12.78 2.09 -1.16
N MET A 143 13.54 1.00 -1.22
CA MET A 143 12.98 -0.35 -1.15
C MET A 143 13.38 -1.03 0.17
N THR A 144 12.38 -1.44 0.95
CA THR A 144 12.58 -2.13 2.24
C THR A 144 11.86 -3.47 2.29
N HIS A 145 12.29 -4.36 3.18
CA HIS A 145 11.68 -5.67 3.38
C HIS A 145 11.11 -5.77 4.79
N TYR A 146 9.87 -6.24 4.90
CA TYR A 146 9.28 -6.57 6.18
C TYR A 146 9.91 -7.85 6.74
N THR A 147 10.67 -7.68 7.82
CA THR A 147 11.12 -8.75 8.71
C THR A 147 10.22 -8.75 9.94
N PRO A 148 9.51 -9.86 10.24
CA PRO A 148 8.77 -9.96 11.49
C PRO A 148 9.74 -9.79 12.65
N ASN A 149 9.31 -9.13 13.73
CA ASN A 149 10.04 -9.17 14.98
C ASN A 149 10.09 -10.63 15.43
N VAL A 150 11.20 -11.32 15.12
CA VAL A 150 11.49 -12.61 15.72
C VAL A 150 11.76 -12.29 17.18
N GLY A 151 10.77 -12.56 18.05
CA GLY A 151 10.92 -12.38 19.49
C GLY A 151 12.27 -12.92 19.93
N GLY A 152 12.98 -12.15 20.76
CA GLY A 152 14.38 -12.36 21.10
C GLY A 152 14.74 -13.82 21.40
N ASN A 153 15.24 -14.50 20.38
CA ASN A 153 16.17 -15.60 20.49
C ASN A 153 17.14 -15.42 19.33
N ARG A 154 18.17 -14.60 19.57
CA ARG A 154 19.39 -14.69 18.76
C ARG A 154 19.90 -16.11 18.94
N LEU A 155 19.64 -16.99 17.97
CA LEU A 155 20.55 -18.09 17.76
C LEU A 155 21.91 -17.45 17.47
N ALA A 156 22.86 -17.70 18.38
CA ALA A 156 24.23 -17.25 18.22
C ALA A 156 24.73 -17.64 16.83
N PRO A 157 25.55 -16.81 16.16
CA PRO A 157 26.11 -17.16 14.87
C PRO A 157 26.86 -18.48 15.02
N THR A 158 26.42 -19.49 14.26
CA THR A 158 27.13 -20.74 14.09
C THR A 158 28.52 -20.38 13.60
N GLN A 159 29.54 -20.67 14.41
CA GLN A 159 30.92 -20.52 13.97
C GLN A 159 31.12 -21.40 12.74
N GLU A 160 31.48 -20.78 11.62
CA GLU A 160 32.07 -21.49 10.49
C GLU A 160 33.30 -22.23 11.00
N GLN A 161 33.23 -23.56 10.97
CA GLN A 161 34.38 -24.42 11.15
C GLN A 161 35.25 -24.28 9.90
N ARG A 162 36.51 -23.95 10.15
CA ARG A 162 37.62 -24.02 9.19
C ARG A 162 37.91 -25.46 8.80
#